data_AF-A0A1H7ESF7-F1
#
_entry.id   AF-A0A1H7ESF7-F1
#
_cell.length_a   1.000
_cell.length_b   1.000
_cell.length_c   1.000
_cell.angle_alpha   90.00
_cell.angle_beta   90.00
_cell.angle_gamma   90.00
#
_symmetry.space_group_name_H-M   'P 1'
#
loop_
_entity.id
_entity.type
_entity.pdbx_description
1 polymer ?
#
loop_
_entity_poly.entity_id
_entity_poly.type
_entity_poly.pdbx_seq_one_letter_code
_entity_poly.pdbx_strand_id
1 'polypeptide(L)'
;MASPESIHRLLTVAARLLDSAASEMRDAQLEPVRENIHQVGEILAAIFEIEQKIHMLRPELKPAYLSEPSPYPESNKRLTRFMFEACQLEDVGELAQAVEKYEAYLLLEDSAHHREIAEGEIRRLLKRDDD
;
A
#
# COMPACT_ATOMS: atom_id res chain seq x y z
N MET A 1 19.61 3.96 -26.78
CA MET A 1 18.32 4.13 -27.49
C MET A 1 17.21 3.74 -26.53
N ALA A 2 16.04 4.38 -26.63
CA ALA A 2 14.91 4.04 -25.77
C ALA A 2 14.38 2.63 -26.11
N SER A 3 14.13 1.82 -25.08
CA SER A 3 13.56 0.47 -25.17
C SER A 3 12.62 0.22 -23.98
N PRO A 4 11.66 -0.73 -24.07
CA PRO A 4 10.80 -1.09 -22.94
C PRO A 4 11.57 -1.47 -21.67
N GLU A 5 12.71 -2.15 -21.79
CA GLU A 5 13.58 -2.50 -20.66
C GLU A 5 14.22 -1.27 -20.00
N SER A 6 14.65 -0.30 -20.82
CA SER A 6 15.22 0.95 -20.31
C SER A 6 14.17 1.78 -19.58
N ILE A 7 12.93 1.82 -20.09
CA ILE A 7 11.80 2.52 -19.46
C ILE A 7 11.40 1.80 -18.17
N HIS A 8 11.23 0.47 -18.21
CA HIS A 8 10.92 -0.35 -17.03
C HIS A 8 11.95 -0.12 -15.92
N ARG A 9 13.25 -0.16 -16.24
CA ARG A 9 14.30 0.10 -15.25
C ARG A 9 14.20 1.48 -14.61
N LEU A 10 13.93 2.52 -15.40
CA LEU A 10 13.78 3.89 -14.89
C LEU A 10 12.54 4.01 -13.98
N LEU A 11 11.42 3.43 -14.40
CA LEU A 11 10.17 3.43 -13.63
C LEU A 11 10.31 2.66 -12.31
N THR A 12 10.94 1.48 -12.33
CA THR A 12 11.20 0.70 -11.12
C THR A 12 12.12 1.45 -10.14
N VAL A 13 13.14 2.17 -10.64
CA VAL A 13 13.98 3.03 -9.78
C VAL A 13 13.17 4.20 -9.21
N ALA A 14 12.37 4.87 -10.04
CA ALA A 14 11.52 5.97 -9.59
C ALA A 14 10.53 5.52 -8.50
N ALA A 15 9.87 4.35 -8.67
CA ALA A 15 8.95 3.80 -7.70
C ALA A 15 9.63 3.57 -6.33
N ARG A 16 10.85 3.02 -6.32
CA ARG A 16 11.62 2.82 -5.07
C ARG A 16 12.00 4.12 -4.38
N LEU A 17 12.36 5.14 -5.16
CA LEU A 17 12.70 6.46 -4.62
C LEU A 17 11.47 7.17 -4.05
N LEU A 18 10.32 7.05 -4.72
CA LEU A 18 9.05 7.59 -4.24
C LEU A 18 8.58 6.89 -2.96
N ASP A 19 8.67 5.55 -2.90
CA ASP A 19 8.35 4.79 -1.69
C ASP A 19 9.25 5.19 -0.50
N SER A 20 10.55 5.34 -0.74
CA SER A 20 11.49 5.86 0.26
C SER A 20 11.12 7.28 0.70
N ALA A 21 10.76 8.15 -0.25
CA ALA A 21 10.33 9.51 0.06
C ALA A 21 9.05 9.54 0.90
N ALA A 22 8.07 8.67 0.65
CA ALA A 22 6.88 8.56 1.47
C ALA A 22 7.20 8.14 2.92
N SER A 23 8.17 7.23 3.10
CA SER A 23 8.67 6.88 4.44
C SER A 23 9.32 8.08 5.13
N GLU A 24 10.23 8.78 4.44
CA GLU A 24 10.89 9.97 4.97
C GLU A 24 9.90 11.10 5.30
N MET A 25 8.85 11.29 4.48
CA MET A 25 7.77 12.25 4.76
C MET A 25 7.03 11.91 6.06
N ARG A 26 6.78 10.63 6.31
CA ARG A 26 6.18 10.15 7.56
C ARG A 26 7.10 10.42 8.75
N ASP A 27 8.38 10.08 8.61
CA ASP A 27 9.36 10.20 9.69
C ASP A 27 9.67 11.67 10.02
N ALA A 28 9.73 12.53 9.00
CA ALA A 28 9.96 13.96 9.15
C ALA A 28 8.70 14.76 9.55
N GLN A 29 7.53 14.11 9.63
CA GLN A 29 6.23 14.77 9.88
C GLN A 29 6.00 15.95 8.92
N LEU A 30 6.22 15.73 7.61
CA LEU A 30 6.05 16.77 6.59
C LEU A 30 4.55 17.08 6.38
N GLU A 31 4.06 18.12 7.04
CA GLU A 31 2.64 18.49 6.98
C GLU A 31 2.19 19.04 5.61
N PRO A 32 0.98 18.70 5.13
CA PRO A 32 0.06 17.73 5.71
C PRO A 32 0.47 16.28 5.37
N VAL A 33 0.84 15.49 6.39
CA VAL A 33 1.54 14.19 6.20
C VAL A 33 0.73 13.21 5.35
N ARG A 34 -0.57 13.09 5.64
CA ARG A 34 -1.45 12.10 5.02
C ARG A 34 -1.65 12.39 3.55
N GLU A 35 -1.91 13.65 3.21
CA GLU A 35 -2.12 14.13 1.85
C GLU A 35 -0.85 14.00 1.01
N ASN A 36 0.32 14.31 1.59
CA ASN A 36 1.61 14.13 0.91
C ASN A 36 1.88 12.65 0.59
N ILE A 37 1.67 11.75 1.55
CA ILE A 37 1.81 10.29 1.33
C ILE A 37 0.78 9.79 0.32
N HIS A 38 -0.46 10.31 0.37
CA HIS A 38 -1.52 9.96 -0.58
C HIS A 38 -1.12 10.34 -2.01
N GLN A 39 -0.63 11.57 -2.23
CA GLN A 39 -0.14 12.02 -3.54
C GLN A 39 0.99 11.14 -4.08
N VAL A 40 1.93 10.72 -3.22
CA VAL A 40 2.97 9.77 -3.61
C VAL A 40 2.36 8.42 -4.04
N GLY A 41 1.35 7.95 -3.31
CA GLY A 41 0.59 6.74 -3.66
C GLY A 41 -0.08 6.83 -5.03
N GLU A 42 -0.71 7.95 -5.36
CA GLU A 42 -1.32 8.18 -6.69
C GLU A 42 -0.29 8.16 -7.81
N ILE A 43 0.89 8.75 -7.59
CA ILE A 43 2.00 8.73 -8.56
C ILE A 43 2.51 7.30 -8.76
N LEU A 44 2.67 6.53 -7.68
CA LEU A 44 3.08 5.13 -7.74
C LEU A 44 2.08 4.28 -8.52
N ALA A 45 0.78 4.48 -8.31
CA ALA A 45 -0.26 3.79 -9.06
C ALA A 45 -0.14 4.06 -10.56
N ALA A 46 0.04 5.33 -10.96
CA ALA A 46 0.25 5.72 -12.35
C ALA A 46 1.52 5.08 -12.96
N ILE A 47 2.61 4.96 -12.18
CA ILE A 47 3.82 4.24 -12.62
C ILE A 47 3.52 2.76 -12.88
N PHE A 48 2.82 2.10 -11.96
CA PHE A 48 2.51 0.66 -12.09
C PHE A 48 1.57 0.36 -13.26
N GLU A 49 0.67 1.26 -13.62
CA GLU A 49 -0.12 1.13 -14.86
C GLU A 49 0.76 1.14 -16.12
N ILE A 50 1.83 1.94 -16.14
CA ILE A 50 2.78 1.96 -17.26
C ILE A 50 3.63 0.69 -17.26
N GLU A 51 4.12 0.25 -16.09
CA GLU A 51 4.85 -1.02 -15.97
C GLU A 51 4.00 -2.21 -16.42
N GLN A 52 2.70 -2.22 -16.11
CA GLN A 52 1.77 -3.25 -16.59
C GLN A 52 1.69 -3.29 -18.13
N LYS A 53 1.61 -2.12 -18.79
CA LYS A 53 1.66 -2.05 -20.27
C LYS A 53 2.99 -2.58 -20.82
N ILE A 54 4.10 -2.31 -20.13
CA ILE A 54 5.41 -2.85 -20.50
C ILE A 54 5.44 -4.37 -20.34
N HIS A 55 4.90 -4.93 -19.26
CA HIS A 55 4.82 -6.38 -19.04
C HIS A 55 3.94 -7.08 -20.08
N MET A 56 2.89 -6.43 -20.57
CA MET A 56 2.10 -6.97 -21.70
C MET A 56 2.93 -7.07 -22.99
N LEU A 57 3.87 -6.14 -23.22
CA LEU A 57 4.76 -6.15 -24.38
C LEU A 57 5.97 -7.09 -24.19
N ARG A 58 6.48 -7.19 -22.96
CA ARG A 58 7.67 -7.95 -22.58
C ARG A 58 7.42 -8.70 -21.26
N PRO A 59 6.70 -9.83 -21.30
CA PRO A 59 6.29 -10.58 -20.10
C PRO A 59 7.46 -11.04 -19.23
N GLU A 60 8.63 -11.25 -19.81
CA GLU A 60 9.84 -11.66 -19.10
C GLU A 60 10.40 -10.57 -18.17
N LEU A 61 9.95 -9.32 -18.30
CA LEU A 61 10.30 -8.24 -17.37
C LEU A 61 9.46 -8.28 -16.09
N LYS A 62 8.34 -9.03 -16.08
CA LYS A 62 7.49 -9.17 -14.90
C LYS A 62 8.26 -9.98 -13.83
N PRO A 63 8.40 -9.46 -12.60
CA PRO A 63 9.02 -10.20 -11.52
C PRO A 63 8.35 -11.57 -11.27
N ALA A 64 9.15 -12.59 -10.95
CA ALA A 64 8.66 -13.95 -10.70
C ALA A 64 7.62 -14.00 -9.57
N TYR A 65 7.83 -13.23 -8.49
CA TYR A 65 6.88 -13.15 -7.36
C TYR A 65 5.52 -12.52 -7.73
N LEU A 66 5.43 -11.78 -8.83
CA LEU A 66 4.15 -11.28 -9.38
C LEU A 66 3.52 -12.25 -10.39
N SER A 67 4.31 -13.23 -10.86
CA SER A 67 3.87 -14.24 -11.81
C SER A 67 3.26 -15.44 -11.10
N GLU A 68 3.66 -15.70 -9.86
CA GLU A 68 3.07 -16.72 -9.01
C GLU A 68 1.82 -16.18 -8.28
N PRO A 69 0.73 -16.95 -8.18
CA PRO A 69 -0.39 -16.59 -7.32
C PRO A 69 0.12 -16.43 -5.88
N SER A 70 -0.32 -15.37 -5.18
CA SER A 70 -0.06 -15.23 -3.74
C SER A 70 -0.43 -16.53 -3.03
N PRO A 71 0.39 -17.03 -2.09
CA PRO A 71 0.01 -18.18 -1.26
C PRO A 71 -1.20 -17.88 -0.35
N TYR A 72 -1.54 -16.60 -0.17
CA TYR A 72 -2.65 -16.12 0.66
C TYR A 72 -3.60 -15.19 -0.11
N PRO A 73 -4.24 -15.66 -1.21
CA PRO A 73 -5.02 -14.77 -2.07
C PRO A 73 -6.29 -14.26 -1.38
N GLU A 74 -6.86 -15.06 -0.46
CA GLU A 74 -8.05 -14.67 0.31
C GLU A 74 -7.71 -13.73 1.47
N SER A 75 -6.58 -13.93 2.15
CA SER A 75 -6.08 -12.98 3.16
C SER A 75 -5.77 -11.62 2.54
N ASN A 76 -5.10 -11.60 1.38
CA ASN A 76 -4.82 -10.38 0.62
C ASN A 76 -6.12 -9.60 0.33
N LYS A 77 -7.12 -10.26 -0.27
CA LYS A 77 -8.41 -9.63 -0.60
C LYS A 77 -9.13 -9.12 0.65
N ARG A 78 -9.15 -9.92 1.72
CA ARG A 78 -9.81 -9.58 2.97
C ARG A 78 -9.16 -8.35 3.58
N LEU A 79 -7.83 -8.35 3.70
CA LEU A 79 -7.08 -7.21 4.21
C LEU A 79 -7.37 -5.95 3.39
N THR A 80 -7.30 -6.01 2.05
CA THR A 80 -7.59 -4.86 1.18
C THR A 80 -8.98 -4.28 1.44
N ARG A 81 -10.01 -5.13 1.60
CA ARG A 81 -11.38 -4.66 1.88
C ARG A 81 -11.47 -3.96 3.23
N PHE A 82 -10.93 -4.56 4.29
CA PHE A 82 -10.97 -3.98 5.63
C PHE A 82 -10.16 -2.69 5.73
N MET A 83 -9.00 -2.62 5.08
CA MET A 83 -8.21 -1.39 4.97
C MET A 83 -8.99 -0.27 4.28
N PHE A 84 -9.67 -0.58 3.17
CA PHE A 84 -10.49 0.42 2.47
C PHE A 84 -11.64 0.95 3.34
N GLU A 85 -12.38 0.07 4.00
CA GLU A 85 -13.46 0.48 4.92
C GLU A 85 -12.93 1.32 6.10
N ALA A 86 -11.79 0.94 6.68
CA ALA A 86 -11.17 1.70 7.77
C ALA A 86 -10.68 3.08 7.31
N CYS A 87 -10.10 3.19 6.11
CA CYS A 87 -9.71 4.48 5.54
C CYS A 87 -10.90 5.43 5.34
N GLN A 88 -12.05 4.92 4.88
CA GLN A 88 -13.26 5.74 4.72
C GLN A 88 -13.77 6.28 6.06
N LEU A 89 -13.65 5.49 7.14
CA LEU A 89 -14.01 5.92 8.49
C LEU A 89 -13.00 6.94 9.02
N GLU A 90 -11.71 6.73 8.78
CA GLU A 90 -10.65 7.70 9.11
C GLU A 90 -10.86 9.04 8.40
N ASP A 91 -11.29 9.03 7.13
CA ASP A 91 -11.58 10.24 6.34
C ASP A 91 -12.69 11.11 6.94
N VAL A 92 -13.65 10.49 7.63
CA VAL A 92 -14.75 11.20 8.31
C VAL A 92 -14.51 11.40 9.80
N GLY A 93 -13.32 11.05 10.31
CA GLY A 93 -12.92 11.23 11.71
C GLY A 93 -13.43 10.15 12.67
N GLU A 94 -14.01 9.06 12.17
CA GLU A 94 -14.57 7.96 12.97
C GLU A 94 -13.47 6.94 13.33
N LEU A 95 -12.45 7.39 14.08
CA LEU A 95 -11.25 6.58 14.36
C LEU A 95 -11.55 5.30 15.14
N ALA A 96 -12.46 5.35 16.13
CA ALA A 96 -12.87 4.18 16.90
C ALA A 96 -13.51 3.10 16.00
N GLN A 97 -14.38 3.51 15.07
CA GLN A 97 -14.99 2.57 14.12
C GLN A 97 -13.97 2.01 13.15
N ALA A 98 -12.95 2.79 12.75
CA ALA A 98 -11.85 2.31 11.92
C ALA A 98 -11.02 1.23 12.65
N VAL A 99 -10.80 1.38 13.96
CA VAL A 99 -10.15 0.35 14.80
C VAL A 99 -10.99 -0.92 14.86
N GLU A 100 -12.30 -0.80 15.10
CA GLU A 100 -13.22 -1.95 15.14
C GLU A 100 -13.18 -2.77 13.84
N LYS A 101 -12.96 -2.13 12.67
CA LYS A 101 -12.77 -2.85 11.40
C LYS A 101 -11.55 -3.74 11.43
N TYR A 102 -10.41 -3.24 11.90
CA TYR A 102 -9.19 -4.04 12.00
C TYR A 102 -9.30 -5.12 13.07
N GLU A 103 -9.99 -4.89 14.19
CA GLU A 103 -10.26 -5.93 15.18
C GLU A 103 -11.14 -7.05 14.62
N ALA A 104 -12.21 -6.70 13.89
CA ALA A 104 -13.05 -7.68 13.21
C ALA A 104 -12.26 -8.46 12.15
N TYR A 105 -11.31 -7.82 11.47
CA TYR A 105 -10.39 -8.50 10.56
C TYR A 105 -9.49 -9.50 11.29
N LEU A 106 -8.93 -9.14 12.44
CA LEU A 106 -8.05 -10.01 13.23
C LEU A 106 -8.74 -11.25 13.78
N LEU A 107 -10.07 -11.23 13.97
CA LEU A 107 -10.84 -12.42 14.33
C LEU A 107 -10.98 -13.43 13.18
N LEU A 108 -10.75 -12.96 11.95
CA LEU A 108 -10.98 -13.70 10.72
C LEU A 108 -9.68 -14.12 10.02
N GLU A 109 -8.51 -13.66 10.48
CA GLU A 109 -7.23 -13.84 9.80
C GLU A 109 -6.27 -14.76 10.57
N ASP A 110 -5.77 -15.76 9.87
CA ASP A 110 -4.79 -16.73 10.38
C ASP A 110 -3.34 -16.39 9.95
N SER A 111 -3.17 -15.61 8.88
CA SER A 111 -1.84 -15.24 8.37
C SER A 111 -1.14 -14.25 9.30
N ALA A 112 -0.05 -14.69 9.95
CA ALA A 112 0.75 -13.85 10.85
C ALA A 112 1.19 -12.53 10.22
N HIS A 113 1.60 -12.55 8.95
CA HIS A 113 2.01 -11.35 8.23
C HIS A 113 0.88 -10.32 8.09
N HIS A 114 -0.34 -10.77 7.74
CA HIS A 114 -1.44 -9.84 7.56
C HIS A 114 -2.00 -9.32 8.88
N ARG A 115 -1.96 -10.16 9.94
CA ARG A 115 -2.28 -9.73 11.30
C ARG A 115 -1.34 -8.62 11.75
N GLU A 116 -0.04 -8.76 11.49
CA GLU A 116 0.95 -7.73 11.82
C GLU A 116 0.64 -6.38 11.15
N ILE A 117 0.21 -6.41 9.88
CA ILE A 117 -0.23 -5.20 9.16
C ILE A 117 -1.44 -4.56 9.87
N ALA A 118 -2.49 -5.33 10.15
CA ALA A 118 -3.70 -4.81 10.80
C ALA A 118 -3.43 -4.29 12.22
N GLU A 119 -2.59 -4.97 13.00
CA GLU A 119 -2.18 -4.52 14.33
C GLU A 119 -1.35 -3.22 14.26
N GLY A 120 -0.53 -3.06 13.21
CA GLY A 120 0.17 -1.81 12.92
C GLY A 120 -0.78 -0.64 12.70
N GLU A 121 -1.83 -0.86 11.91
CA GLU A 121 -2.87 0.15 11.66
C GLU A 121 -3.67 0.51 12.91
N ILE A 122 -4.02 -0.46 13.75
CA ILE A 122 -4.67 -0.20 15.05
C ILE A 122 -3.77 0.70 15.91
N ARG A 123 -2.48 0.38 16.03
CA ARG A 123 -1.53 1.22 16.80
C ARG A 123 -1.46 2.65 16.25
N ARG A 124 -1.47 2.81 14.92
CA ARG A 124 -1.47 4.13 14.26
C ARG A 124 -2.72 4.93 14.60
N LEU A 125 -3.90 4.30 14.52
CA LEU A 125 -5.17 4.96 14.76
C LEU A 125 -5.37 5.35 16.23
N LEU A 126 -5.01 4.47 17.18
CA LEU A 126 -5.13 4.74 18.60
C LEU A 126 -4.24 5.91 19.04
N LYS A 127 -3.01 6.00 18.52
CA LYS A 127 -2.11 7.13 18.82
C LYS A 127 -2.70 8.48 18.38
N ARG A 128 -3.55 8.49 17.36
CA ARG A 128 -4.17 9.70 16.81
C ARG A 128 -5.44 10.13 17.54
N ASP A 129 -6.08 9.23 18.28
CA ASP A 129 -7.24 9.57 19.13
C ASP A 129 -6.82 10.26 20.44
N ASP A 130 -5.55 10.07 20.84
CA ASP A 130 -4.96 10.67 22.05
C ASP A 130 -4.43 12.12 21.83
N ASP A 131 -4.35 12.61 20.59
CA ASP A 131 -3.85 13.94 20.17
C ASP A 131 -4.99 14.95 19.92
#